data_AF-A0A2S6BXL7-F1
#
_entry.id   AF-A0A2S6BXL7-F1
#
_cell.length_a   1.000
_cell.length_b   1.000
_cell.length_c   1.000
_cell.angle_alpha   90.00
_cell.angle_beta   90.00
_cell.angle_gamma   90.00
#
_symmetry.space_group_name_H-M   'P 1'
#
loop_
_entity.id
_entity.type
_entity.pdbx_description
1 polymer ?
#
loop_
_entity_poly.entity_id
_entity_poly.type
_entity_poly.pdbx_seq_one_letter_code
_entity_poly.pdbx_strand_id
1 'polypeptide(L)'
;MLDWTPGQMSTLIGHGNPEIITTIQEHAQHLDHLFSGMLSPPVINLAKRLTSVTPPGLDKALFLSTGGESNECAVRLTKFYTGKFEIVGLASSWHGVTSGAIAAQYHSGRAGYGPNMPGNLCLPTPNSYRSIFRHPDESHDWKTELDYGWELVDKQSCGSLAAVILEPIPSSGGMLVLPPGYLEAMKQHCEKSGMLLIIDEAQTGIGRAGDMFAFQHFAEDEMWCQTS
;
A
#
# COMPACT_ATOMS: atom_id res chain seq x y z
N MET A 1 -4.80 11.24 29.05
CA MET A 1 -4.05 11.76 27.87
C MET A 1 -4.97 11.64 26.68
N LEU A 2 -5.02 12.64 25.80
CA LEU A 2 -5.75 12.53 24.54
C LEU A 2 -4.79 12.00 23.48
N ASP A 3 -5.19 10.92 22.81
CA ASP A 3 -4.44 10.31 21.72
C ASP A 3 -5.02 10.78 20.38
N TRP A 4 -4.27 11.64 19.68
CA TRP A 4 -4.62 12.17 18.35
C TRP A 4 -3.91 11.41 17.22
N THR A 5 -3.19 10.33 17.51
CA THR A 5 -2.43 9.51 16.53
C THR A 5 -2.93 8.07 16.43
N PRO A 6 -4.13 7.77 16.97
CA PRO A 6 -4.58 6.42 17.39
C PRO A 6 -3.46 5.38 17.55
N GLY A 7 -2.55 5.62 18.50
CA GLY A 7 -1.27 4.90 18.62
C GLY A 7 -0.35 5.28 17.45
N GLN A 8 -0.28 4.41 16.44
CA GLN A 8 0.31 4.71 15.13
C GLN A 8 -0.71 4.34 14.05
N MET A 9 -1.82 5.07 14.05
CA MET A 9 -2.95 4.96 13.11
C MET A 9 -3.73 3.63 13.16
N SER A 10 -3.47 2.77 14.14
CA SER A 10 -4.03 1.42 14.24
C SER A 10 -5.29 1.34 15.10
N THR A 11 -5.47 2.23 16.08
CA THR A 11 -6.57 2.14 17.06
C THR A 11 -7.84 2.83 16.55
N LEU A 12 -8.41 2.31 15.46
CA LEU A 12 -9.55 2.90 14.73
C LEU A 12 -10.82 3.04 15.58
N ILE A 13 -11.10 2.06 16.45
CA ILE A 13 -12.32 2.02 17.27
C ILE A 13 -12.09 2.43 18.74
N GLY A 14 -10.96 3.08 19.02
CA GLY A 14 -10.59 3.56 20.35
C GLY A 14 -9.91 2.52 21.24
N HIS A 15 -9.28 3.02 22.30
CA HIS A 15 -8.56 2.20 23.28
C HIS A 15 -9.53 1.48 24.21
N GLY A 16 -9.19 0.25 24.63
CA GLY A 16 -9.92 -0.47 25.66
C GLY A 16 -11.33 -0.90 25.28
N ASN A 17 -11.57 -1.20 23.99
CA ASN A 17 -12.87 -1.67 23.52
C ASN A 17 -13.27 -3.00 24.25
N PRO A 18 -14.39 -3.03 25.01
CA PRO A 18 -14.78 -4.20 25.80
C PRO A 18 -14.99 -5.47 24.97
N GLU A 19 -15.53 -5.35 23.75
CA GLU A 19 -15.78 -6.49 22.86
C GLU A 19 -14.48 -7.16 22.41
N ILE A 20 -13.46 -6.35 22.08
CA ILE A 20 -12.11 -6.85 21.77
C ILE A 20 -11.51 -7.56 22.99
N ILE A 21 -11.61 -6.95 24.17
CA ILE A 21 -11.06 -7.53 25.41
C ILE A 21 -11.68 -8.90 25.68
N THR A 22 -13.02 -8.99 25.65
CA THR A 22 -13.74 -10.25 25.85
C THR A 22 -13.33 -11.29 24.81
N THR A 23 -13.28 -10.93 23.53
CA THR A 23 -12.88 -11.85 22.45
C THR A 23 -11.47 -12.40 22.66
N ILE A 24 -10.51 -11.55 23.02
CA ILE A 24 -9.13 -11.97 23.31
C ILE A 24 -9.09 -12.92 24.50
N GLN A 25 -9.79 -12.60 25.59
CA GLN A 25 -9.84 -13.44 26.78
C GLN A 25 -10.43 -14.82 26.50
N GLU A 26 -11.52 -14.89 25.74
CA GLU A 26 -12.16 -16.16 25.36
C GLU A 26 -11.22 -17.05 24.55
N HIS A 27 -10.54 -16.50 23.53
CA HIS A 27 -9.59 -17.25 22.72
C HIS A 27 -8.34 -17.67 23.49
N ALA A 28 -7.80 -16.78 24.33
CA ALA A 28 -6.63 -17.07 25.17
C ALA A 28 -6.88 -18.19 26.20
N GLN A 29 -8.12 -18.37 26.65
CA GLN A 29 -8.51 -19.45 27.56
C GLN A 29 -8.69 -20.82 26.87
N HIS A 30 -8.81 -20.85 25.54
CA HIS A 30 -9.16 -22.06 24.79
C HIS A 30 -8.09 -22.41 23.74
N LEU A 31 -8.23 -21.85 22.53
CA LEU A 31 -7.34 -22.09 21.41
C LEU A 31 -6.91 -20.75 20.83
N ASP A 32 -5.68 -20.37 21.15
CA ASP A 32 -5.08 -19.07 20.85
C ASP A 32 -4.18 -19.11 19.60
N HIS A 33 -3.52 -20.23 19.32
CA HIS A 33 -2.61 -20.34 18.18
C HIS A 33 -2.63 -21.72 17.49
N LEU A 34 -2.57 -21.69 16.15
CA LEU A 34 -2.43 -22.85 15.30
C LEU A 34 -1.35 -22.58 14.24
N PHE A 35 -0.74 -23.65 13.75
CA PHE A 35 0.10 -23.58 12.55
C PHE A 35 -0.72 -23.09 11.35
N SER A 36 -0.13 -22.25 10.49
CA SER A 36 -0.82 -21.57 9.37
C SER A 36 -1.50 -22.50 8.36
N GLY A 37 -1.11 -23.78 8.28
CA GLY A 37 -1.79 -24.78 7.44
C GLY A 37 -3.10 -25.30 8.02
N MET A 38 -3.42 -24.99 9.28
CA MET A 38 -4.67 -25.36 9.94
C MET A 38 -5.61 -24.15 9.99
N LEU A 39 -6.64 -24.18 9.14
CA LEU A 39 -7.60 -23.09 9.05
C LEU A 39 -8.64 -23.19 10.16
N SER A 40 -8.59 -22.28 11.13
CA SER A 40 -9.58 -22.17 12.20
C SER A 40 -10.82 -21.38 11.75
N PRO A 41 -11.98 -21.58 12.40
CA PRO A 41 -13.18 -20.78 12.11
C PRO A 41 -12.96 -19.26 12.18
N PRO A 42 -12.22 -18.68 13.15
CA PRO A 42 -11.91 -17.26 13.16
C PRO A 42 -11.17 -16.77 11.90
N VAL A 43 -10.18 -17.52 11.43
CA VAL A 43 -9.42 -17.18 10.20
C VAL A 43 -10.32 -17.23 8.97
N ILE A 44 -11.15 -18.28 8.85
CA ILE A 44 -12.08 -18.43 7.72
C ILE A 44 -13.13 -17.30 7.74
N ASN A 45 -13.69 -16.99 8.90
CA ASN A 45 -14.70 -15.94 9.04
C ASN A 45 -14.11 -14.56 8.75
N LEU A 46 -12.90 -14.27 9.22
CA LEU A 46 -12.19 -13.03 8.91
C LEU A 46 -11.91 -12.92 7.41
N ALA A 47 -11.41 -13.99 6.77
CA ALA A 47 -11.16 -14.01 5.33
C ALA A 47 -12.44 -13.73 4.53
N LYS A 48 -13.55 -14.40 4.87
CA LYS A 48 -14.86 -14.19 4.21
C LYS A 48 -15.37 -12.77 4.40
N ARG A 49 -15.29 -12.22 5.62
CA ARG A 49 -15.75 -10.85 5.89
C ARG A 49 -14.90 -9.81 5.17
N LEU A 50 -13.58 -9.98 5.18
CA LEU A 50 -12.65 -9.07 4.49
C LEU A 50 -12.89 -9.10 2.98
N THR A 51 -12.94 -10.28 2.38
CA THR A 51 -13.15 -10.43 0.93
C THR A 51 -14.56 -10.03 0.48
N SER A 52 -15.56 -10.04 1.38
CA SER A 52 -16.90 -9.56 1.04
C SER A 52 -17.02 -8.05 0.90
N VAL A 53 -16.03 -7.29 1.37
CA VAL A 53 -16.01 -5.81 1.30
C VAL A 53 -14.95 -5.28 0.34
N THR A 54 -14.17 -6.17 -0.29
CA THR A 54 -13.23 -5.81 -1.35
C THR A 54 -13.94 -5.80 -2.71
N PRO A 55 -13.41 -5.07 -3.70
CA PRO A 55 -13.88 -5.17 -5.08
C PRO A 55 -13.81 -6.60 -5.64
N PRO A 56 -14.64 -6.92 -6.67
CA PRO A 56 -14.55 -8.18 -7.39
C PRO A 56 -13.11 -8.49 -7.84
N GLY A 57 -12.68 -9.75 -7.71
CA GLY A 57 -11.32 -10.20 -8.06
C GLY A 57 -10.34 -10.23 -6.87
N LEU A 58 -10.67 -9.57 -5.75
CA LEU A 58 -9.91 -9.66 -4.50
C LEU A 58 -10.55 -10.66 -3.52
N ASP A 59 -10.65 -11.92 -3.95
CA ASP A 59 -11.38 -12.98 -3.25
C ASP A 59 -10.53 -13.82 -2.28
N LYS A 60 -9.24 -13.47 -2.11
CA LYS A 60 -8.28 -14.22 -1.29
C LYS A 60 -7.59 -13.31 -0.31
N ALA A 61 -7.44 -13.79 0.92
CA ALA A 61 -6.71 -13.12 1.99
C ALA A 61 -5.61 -14.01 2.54
N LEU A 62 -4.46 -13.41 2.83
CA LEU A 62 -3.39 -13.99 3.61
C LEU A 62 -3.17 -13.10 4.84
N PHE A 63 -3.11 -13.70 6.02
CA PHE A 63 -2.93 -12.95 7.27
C PHE A 63 -1.48 -13.07 7.75
N LEU A 64 -0.89 -11.90 8.02
CA LEU A 64 0.48 -11.73 8.49
C LEU A 64 0.48 -10.79 9.70
N SER A 65 1.60 -10.70 10.41
CA SER A 65 1.66 -10.03 11.70
C SER A 65 1.82 -8.52 11.58
N THR A 66 2.41 -8.05 10.48
CA THR A 66 2.72 -6.62 10.28
C THR A 66 2.45 -6.17 8.84
N GLY A 67 2.32 -4.85 8.66
CA GLY A 67 2.26 -4.24 7.32
C GLY A 67 3.53 -4.50 6.50
N GLY A 68 4.72 -4.47 7.14
CA GLY A 68 5.99 -4.79 6.47
C GLY A 68 6.01 -6.22 5.91
N GLU A 69 5.58 -7.21 6.69
CA GLU A 69 5.45 -8.60 6.21
C GLU A 69 4.44 -8.73 5.07
N SER A 70 3.34 -7.98 5.14
CA SER A 70 2.32 -7.94 4.08
C SER A 70 2.90 -7.40 2.77
N ASN A 71 3.69 -6.33 2.84
CA ASN A 71 4.38 -5.75 1.70
C ASN A 71 5.48 -6.67 1.15
N GLU A 72 6.24 -7.38 2.00
CA GLU A 72 7.18 -8.43 1.56
C GLU A 72 6.46 -9.53 0.76
N CYS A 73 5.30 -9.97 1.25
CA CYS A 73 4.51 -10.98 0.59
C CYS A 73 3.99 -10.49 -0.77
N ALA A 74 3.44 -9.27 -0.82
CA ALA A 74 2.95 -8.66 -2.06
C ALA A 74 4.07 -8.50 -3.11
N VAL A 75 5.24 -8.03 -2.68
CA VAL A 75 6.43 -7.93 -3.56
C VAL A 75 6.83 -9.31 -4.06
N ARG A 76 6.93 -10.33 -3.20
CA ARG A 76 7.30 -11.69 -3.60
C ARG A 76 6.30 -12.31 -4.58
N LEU A 77 5.00 -12.15 -4.33
CA LEU A 77 3.94 -12.64 -5.20
C LEU A 77 4.01 -11.99 -6.58
N THR A 78 4.23 -10.67 -6.62
CA THR A 78 4.42 -9.93 -7.87
C THR A 78 5.60 -10.46 -8.67
N LYS A 79 6.77 -10.61 -8.03
CA LYS A 79 7.97 -11.10 -8.72
C LYS A 79 7.78 -12.51 -9.27
N PHE A 80 7.12 -13.37 -8.49
CA PHE A 80 6.78 -14.72 -8.92
C PHE A 80 5.80 -14.73 -10.10
N TYR A 81 4.74 -13.94 -10.03
CA TYR A 81 3.70 -13.87 -11.07
C TYR A 81 4.23 -13.30 -12.39
N THR A 82 4.96 -12.19 -12.31
CA THR A 82 5.46 -11.46 -13.49
C THR A 82 6.74 -12.07 -14.06
N GLY A 83 7.50 -12.83 -13.27
CA GLY A 83 8.87 -13.25 -13.61
C GLY A 83 9.89 -12.11 -13.60
N LYS A 84 9.49 -10.91 -13.15
CA LYS A 84 10.28 -9.68 -13.11
C LYS A 84 10.67 -9.34 -11.67
N PHE A 85 11.57 -8.37 -11.43
CA PHE A 85 12.08 -8.13 -10.08
C PHE A 85 12.20 -6.68 -9.61
N GLU A 86 12.02 -5.69 -10.48
CA GLU A 86 12.16 -4.28 -10.13
C GLU A 86 10.84 -3.74 -9.55
N ILE A 87 10.93 -3.09 -8.39
CA ILE A 87 9.79 -2.51 -7.68
C ILE A 87 9.95 -0.99 -7.68
N VAL A 88 8.89 -0.29 -8.03
CA VAL A 88 8.85 1.17 -8.07
C VAL A 88 8.05 1.67 -6.87
N GLY A 89 8.62 2.55 -6.05
CA GLY A 89 7.92 3.20 -4.93
C GLY A 89 7.92 4.74 -5.07
N LEU A 90 7.05 5.42 -4.33
CA LEU A 90 7.03 6.89 -4.30
C LEU A 90 8.09 7.44 -3.33
N ALA A 91 8.67 8.61 -3.63
CA ALA A 91 9.75 9.23 -2.85
C ALA A 91 9.40 9.53 -1.37
N SER A 92 8.12 9.60 -1.03
CA SER A 92 7.61 9.92 0.31
C SER A 92 6.88 8.74 0.97
N SER A 93 7.02 7.55 0.38
CA SER A 93 6.34 6.32 0.82
C SER A 93 6.87 5.77 2.15
N TRP A 94 5.98 5.10 2.88
CA TRP A 94 6.30 4.23 4.01
C TRP A 94 5.62 2.87 3.86
N HIS A 95 6.43 1.81 3.69
CA HIS A 95 5.99 0.43 3.48
C HIS A 95 6.48 -0.53 4.58
N GLY A 96 7.30 -0.06 5.51
CA GLY A 96 7.82 -0.84 6.64
C GLY A 96 9.35 -0.94 6.66
N VAL A 97 9.85 -1.68 7.64
CA VAL A 97 11.28 -1.74 7.98
C VAL A 97 11.93 -3.11 7.70
N THR A 98 11.20 -4.05 7.10
CA THR A 98 11.77 -5.30 6.60
C THR A 98 12.56 -5.05 5.30
N SER A 99 13.51 -5.93 4.95
CA SER A 99 14.51 -5.66 3.91
C SER A 99 13.95 -5.33 2.52
N GLY A 100 12.88 -5.98 2.09
CA GLY A 100 12.17 -5.70 0.85
C GLY A 100 11.28 -4.46 0.95
N ALA A 101 10.53 -4.32 2.04
CA ALA A 101 9.65 -3.17 2.25
C ALA A 101 10.43 -1.85 2.32
N ILE A 102 11.50 -1.81 3.14
CA ILE A 102 12.35 -0.62 3.29
C ILE A 102 13.10 -0.27 2.00
N ALA A 103 13.34 -1.25 1.13
CA ALA A 103 14.01 -1.02 -0.14
C ALA A 103 13.09 -0.30 -1.15
N ALA A 104 11.78 -0.51 -1.09
CA ALA A 104 10.78 0.19 -1.89
C ALA A 104 10.18 1.45 -1.20
N GLN A 105 10.47 1.66 0.09
CA GLN A 105 10.09 2.87 0.84
C GLN A 105 11.18 3.94 0.75
N TYR A 106 10.79 5.22 0.71
CA TYR A 106 11.75 6.33 0.56
C TYR A 106 11.62 7.46 1.60
N HIS A 107 10.61 7.44 2.47
CA HIS A 107 10.44 8.49 3.49
C HIS A 107 11.54 8.52 4.55
N SER A 108 11.87 7.37 5.16
CA SER A 108 12.89 7.29 6.22
C SER A 108 13.41 5.86 6.40
N GLY A 109 14.39 5.66 7.30
CA GLY A 109 14.93 4.34 7.65
C GLY A 109 16.04 3.80 6.73
N ARG A 110 16.38 4.49 5.63
CA ARG A 110 17.40 4.02 4.67
C ARG A 110 18.84 4.38 5.07
N ALA A 111 19.04 5.45 5.84
CA ALA A 111 20.37 5.92 6.22
C ALA A 111 20.97 5.05 7.35
N GLY A 112 22.24 4.64 7.20
CA GLY A 112 22.97 3.86 8.21
C GLY A 112 22.77 2.35 8.16
N TYR A 113 21.86 1.84 7.33
CA TYR A 113 21.53 0.40 7.22
C TYR A 113 21.98 -0.25 5.89
N GLY A 114 22.62 0.52 5.00
CA GLY A 114 22.87 0.11 3.62
C GLY A 114 23.95 -0.98 3.41
N PRO A 115 24.04 -1.55 2.19
CA PRO A 115 23.23 -1.22 1.00
C PRO A 115 21.80 -1.81 1.04
N ASN A 116 20.85 -1.13 0.40
CA ASN A 116 19.49 -1.66 0.20
C ASN A 116 19.47 -2.73 -0.89
N MET A 117 18.37 -3.51 -0.94
CA MET A 117 18.17 -4.52 -1.98
C MET A 117 18.19 -3.90 -3.39
N PRO A 118 18.92 -4.47 -4.36
CA PRO A 118 18.86 -4.07 -5.76
C PRO A 118 17.46 -4.25 -6.37
N GLY A 119 17.19 -3.52 -7.46
CA GLY A 119 15.90 -3.58 -8.16
C GLY A 119 14.80 -2.79 -7.46
N ASN A 120 15.13 -1.68 -6.81
CA ASN A 120 14.13 -0.75 -6.27
C ASN A 120 14.36 0.65 -6.85
N LEU A 121 13.32 1.19 -7.46
CA LEU A 121 13.32 2.45 -8.21
C LEU A 121 12.31 3.42 -7.60
N CYS A 122 12.53 4.71 -7.81
CA CYS A 122 11.77 5.77 -7.14
C CYS A 122 11.07 6.66 -8.16
N LEU A 123 9.79 6.94 -7.92
CA LEU A 123 9.04 8.02 -8.57
C LEU A 123 8.93 9.23 -7.63
N PRO A 124 8.85 10.46 -8.15
CA PRO A 124 8.48 11.62 -7.35
C PRO A 124 7.06 11.43 -6.79
N THR A 125 6.86 11.78 -5.52
CA THR A 125 5.52 11.79 -4.92
C THR A 125 4.81 13.08 -5.34
N PRO A 126 3.58 13.03 -5.89
CA PRO A 126 2.86 14.23 -6.29
C PRO A 126 2.47 15.04 -5.06
N ASN A 127 3.12 16.19 -4.87
CA ASN A 127 2.84 17.11 -3.77
C ASN A 127 2.27 18.41 -4.32
N SER A 128 0.94 18.51 -4.41
CA SER A 128 0.26 19.70 -4.97
C SER A 128 0.61 21.01 -4.26
N TYR A 129 1.07 20.95 -3.01
CA TYR A 129 1.51 22.13 -2.27
C TYR A 129 2.96 22.55 -2.55
N ARG A 130 3.86 21.63 -2.91
CA ARG A 130 5.31 21.93 -3.06
C ARG A 130 5.94 21.50 -4.38
N SER A 131 5.16 20.91 -5.29
CA SER A 131 5.68 20.48 -6.59
C SER A 131 6.26 21.66 -7.36
N ILE A 132 7.38 21.40 -8.03
CA ILE A 132 8.04 22.34 -8.95
C ILE A 132 7.38 22.29 -10.34
N PHE A 133 6.59 21.26 -10.62
CA PHE A 133 5.83 21.12 -11.86
C PHE A 133 4.53 21.91 -11.73
N ARG A 134 4.58 23.18 -12.11
CA ARG A 134 3.43 24.10 -12.01
C ARG A 134 3.15 24.75 -13.34
N HIS A 135 1.86 24.90 -13.62
CA HIS A 135 1.38 25.76 -14.70
C HIS A 135 1.59 27.24 -14.33
N PRO A 136 1.51 28.17 -15.31
CA PRO A 136 1.62 29.61 -15.05
C PRO A 136 0.58 30.17 -14.07
N ASP A 137 -0.55 29.48 -13.88
CA ASP A 137 -1.60 29.80 -12.91
C ASP A 137 -1.37 29.18 -11.52
N GLU A 138 -0.15 28.67 -11.28
CA GLU A 138 0.30 27.98 -10.07
C GLU A 138 -0.36 26.62 -9.81
N SER A 139 -1.28 26.16 -10.67
CA SER A 139 -1.88 24.84 -10.52
C SER A 139 -0.85 23.72 -10.75
N HIS A 140 -1.04 22.59 -10.06
CA HIS A 140 -0.09 21.49 -10.06
C HIS A 140 -0.21 20.65 -11.34
N ASP A 141 0.85 20.61 -12.15
CA ASP A 141 0.96 19.76 -13.34
C ASP A 141 1.51 18.37 -12.98
N TRP A 142 0.68 17.59 -12.28
CA TRP A 142 1.05 16.26 -11.81
C TRP A 142 1.30 15.26 -12.95
N LYS A 143 0.73 15.49 -14.14
CA LYS A 143 0.91 14.61 -15.31
C LYS A 143 2.32 14.72 -15.84
N THR A 144 2.80 15.95 -16.06
CA THR A 144 4.19 16.19 -16.46
C THR A 144 5.17 15.70 -15.39
N GLU A 145 4.85 15.87 -14.10
CA GLU A 145 5.66 15.30 -13.01
C GLU A 145 5.75 13.77 -13.07
N LEU A 146 4.62 13.09 -13.31
CA LEU A 146 4.54 11.64 -13.42
C LEU A 146 5.31 11.12 -14.65
N ASP A 147 5.13 11.75 -15.81
CA ASP A 147 5.82 11.38 -17.06
C ASP A 147 7.34 11.56 -16.93
N TYR A 148 7.78 12.67 -16.33
CA TYR A 148 9.19 12.89 -16.02
C TYR A 148 9.75 11.82 -15.07
N GLY A 149 8.97 11.46 -14.04
CA GLY A 149 9.32 10.37 -13.12
C GLY A 149 9.52 9.04 -13.85
N TRP A 150 8.59 8.67 -14.74
CA TRP A 150 8.69 7.46 -15.54
C TRP A 150 9.89 7.46 -16.48
N GLU A 151 10.20 8.59 -17.13
CA GLU A 151 11.39 8.70 -17.97
C GLU A 151 12.68 8.40 -17.18
N LEU A 152 12.76 8.83 -15.91
CA LEU A 152 13.89 8.53 -15.03
C LEU A 152 13.92 7.06 -14.61
N VAL A 153 12.76 6.46 -14.34
CA VAL A 153 12.64 5.03 -14.00
C VAL A 153 13.09 4.17 -15.18
N ASP A 154 12.66 4.48 -16.40
CA ASP A 154 13.00 3.74 -17.61
C ASP A 154 14.51 3.75 -17.90
N LYS A 155 15.18 4.89 -17.66
CA LYS A 155 16.64 5.00 -17.81
C LYS A 155 17.43 4.19 -16.78
N GLN A 156 16.85 3.95 -15.61
CA GLN A 156 17.49 3.20 -14.52
C GLN A 156 17.15 1.70 -14.57
N SER A 157 15.97 1.36 -15.08
CA SER A 157 15.49 0.00 -15.20
C SER A 157 16.39 -0.84 -16.11
N CYS A 158 16.59 -2.10 -15.76
CA CYS A 158 17.20 -3.10 -16.61
C CYS A 158 16.16 -3.88 -17.44
N GLY A 159 14.93 -3.36 -17.57
CA GLY A 159 13.84 -3.99 -18.30
C GLY A 159 13.07 -5.05 -17.49
N SER A 160 13.10 -4.98 -16.15
CA SER A 160 12.47 -5.97 -15.27
C SER A 160 11.49 -5.34 -14.28
N LEU A 161 10.76 -4.31 -14.71
CA LEU A 161 9.70 -3.65 -13.93
C LEU A 161 8.56 -4.61 -13.60
N ALA A 162 8.43 -4.98 -12.32
CA ALA A 162 7.47 -5.96 -11.82
C ALA A 162 6.21 -5.30 -11.24
N ALA A 163 6.36 -4.27 -10.40
CA ALA A 163 5.24 -3.54 -9.84
C ALA A 163 5.57 -2.11 -9.43
N VAL A 164 4.51 -1.32 -9.29
CA VAL A 164 4.49 -0.11 -8.46
C VAL A 164 3.87 -0.47 -7.11
N ILE A 165 4.43 0.03 -6.02
CA ILE A 165 3.81 0.04 -4.69
C ILE A 165 3.58 1.48 -4.24
N LEU A 166 2.39 1.79 -3.76
CA LEU A 166 2.05 3.12 -3.25
C LEU A 166 0.96 3.07 -2.17
N GLU A 167 0.95 4.09 -1.32
CA GLU A 167 -0.17 4.40 -0.42
C GLU A 167 -1.18 5.30 -1.15
N PRO A 168 -2.51 5.08 -1.04
CA PRO A 168 -3.51 6.00 -1.60
C PRO A 168 -3.41 7.43 -1.03
N ILE A 169 -2.99 7.53 0.23
CA ILE A 169 -2.69 8.79 0.91
C ILE A 169 -1.36 8.58 1.66
N PRO A 170 -0.20 8.95 1.07
CA PRO A 170 1.09 8.86 1.75
C PRO A 170 1.09 9.65 3.06
N SER A 171 0.90 8.94 4.15
CA SER A 171 0.58 9.54 5.44
C SER A 171 1.86 9.93 6.17
N SER A 172 2.81 9.00 6.26
CA SER A 172 4.16 9.28 6.80
C SER A 172 4.88 10.35 5.97
N GLY A 173 4.61 10.40 4.66
CA GLY A 173 5.08 11.43 3.73
C GLY A 173 4.56 12.84 3.99
N GLY A 174 3.59 13.01 4.90
CA GLY A 174 3.01 14.30 5.26
C GLY A 174 1.54 14.47 4.88
N MET A 175 0.74 13.38 4.96
CA MET A 175 -0.68 13.37 4.59
C MET A 175 -0.94 13.91 3.18
N LEU A 176 -0.25 13.33 2.20
CA LEU A 176 -0.32 13.76 0.81
C LEU A 176 -1.54 13.11 0.14
N VAL A 177 -2.51 13.90 -0.30
CA VAL A 177 -3.63 13.39 -1.11
C VAL A 177 -3.19 13.35 -2.57
N LEU A 178 -3.31 12.19 -3.21
CA LEU A 178 -2.97 12.04 -4.63
C LEU A 178 -3.89 12.94 -5.47
N PRO A 179 -3.37 13.59 -6.54
CA PRO A 179 -4.21 14.35 -7.46
C PRO A 179 -5.32 13.48 -8.09
N PRO A 180 -6.51 14.04 -8.36
CA PRO A 180 -7.55 13.31 -9.08
C PRO A 180 -7.03 12.72 -10.41
N GLY A 181 -7.32 11.44 -10.64
CA GLY A 181 -6.85 10.69 -11.82
C GLY A 181 -5.41 10.14 -11.72
N TYR A 182 -4.64 10.47 -10.68
CA TYR A 182 -3.26 9.97 -10.53
C TYR A 182 -3.22 8.44 -10.34
N LEU A 183 -4.10 7.90 -9.50
CA LEU A 183 -4.16 6.46 -9.24
C LEU A 183 -4.60 5.68 -10.48
N GLU A 184 -5.55 6.23 -11.23
CA GLU A 184 -6.00 5.67 -12.50
C GLU A 184 -4.87 5.66 -13.54
N ALA A 185 -4.16 6.79 -13.69
CA ALA A 185 -3.01 6.90 -14.58
C ALA A 185 -1.91 5.88 -14.22
N MET A 186 -1.68 5.65 -12.92
CA MET A 186 -0.75 4.64 -12.43
C MET A 186 -1.20 3.23 -12.84
N LYS A 187 -2.48 2.89 -12.62
CA LYS A 187 -3.05 1.59 -13.02
C LYS A 187 -2.90 1.35 -14.52
N GLN A 188 -3.28 2.33 -15.34
CA GLN A 188 -3.15 2.26 -16.80
C GLN A 188 -1.70 2.08 -17.24
N HIS A 189 -0.75 2.74 -16.58
CA HIS A 189 0.67 2.54 -16.85
C HIS A 189 1.09 1.09 -16.52
N CYS A 190 0.71 0.58 -15.34
CA CYS A 190 1.03 -0.79 -14.94
C CYS A 190 0.48 -1.81 -15.93
N GLU A 191 -0.79 -1.67 -16.36
CA GLU A 191 -1.42 -2.55 -17.34
C GLU A 191 -0.67 -2.55 -18.69
N LYS A 192 -0.32 -1.36 -19.21
CA LYS A 192 0.41 -1.21 -20.47
C LYS A 192 1.82 -1.81 -20.41
N SER A 193 2.49 -1.71 -19.26
CA SER A 193 3.88 -2.15 -19.06
C SER A 193 3.99 -3.60 -18.56
N GLY A 194 2.86 -4.29 -18.36
CA GLY A 194 2.81 -5.64 -17.78
C GLY A 194 3.41 -5.67 -16.37
N MET A 195 3.12 -4.64 -15.58
CA MET A 195 3.44 -4.52 -14.16
C MET A 195 2.16 -4.73 -13.33
N LEU A 196 2.31 -5.07 -12.05
CA LEU A 196 1.20 -5.00 -11.09
C LEU A 196 1.19 -3.67 -10.33
N LEU A 197 0.02 -3.31 -9.81
CA LEU A 197 -0.14 -2.18 -8.90
C LEU A 197 -0.45 -2.73 -7.50
N ILE A 198 0.45 -2.49 -6.55
CA ILE A 198 0.28 -2.82 -5.14
C ILE A 198 -0.21 -1.57 -4.41
N ILE A 199 -1.38 -1.68 -3.79
CA ILE A 199 -1.97 -0.61 -2.99
C ILE A 199 -1.74 -0.92 -1.51
N ASP A 200 -0.92 -0.11 -0.85
CA ASP A 200 -0.63 -0.21 0.58
C ASP A 200 -1.67 0.57 1.40
N GLU A 201 -2.63 -0.17 1.98
CA GLU A 201 -3.73 0.35 2.80
C GLU A 201 -3.48 0.16 4.30
N ALA A 202 -2.24 -0.10 4.72
CA ALA A 202 -1.94 -0.38 6.13
C ALA A 202 -2.38 0.74 7.09
N GLN A 203 -2.36 1.99 6.64
CA GLN A 203 -2.78 3.16 7.43
C GLN A 203 -4.14 3.72 7.00
N THR A 204 -4.53 3.54 5.75
CA THR A 204 -5.68 4.21 5.12
C THR A 204 -6.92 3.32 5.01
N GLY A 205 -6.76 2.00 5.19
CA GLY A 205 -7.85 1.05 5.12
C GLY A 205 -8.75 1.06 6.37
N ILE A 206 -9.79 0.24 6.31
CA ILE A 206 -10.76 0.00 7.38
C ILE A 206 -11.40 1.30 7.87
N GLY A 207 -11.97 2.08 6.94
CA GLY A 207 -12.80 3.24 7.28
C GLY A 207 -12.03 4.53 7.57
N ARG A 208 -10.69 4.53 7.56
CA ARG A 208 -9.90 5.70 7.97
C ARG A 208 -10.18 6.94 7.11
N ALA A 209 -10.33 6.76 5.81
CA ALA A 209 -10.59 7.85 4.86
C ALA A 209 -12.10 8.13 4.64
N GLY A 210 -12.99 7.46 5.38
CA GLY A 210 -14.45 7.54 5.21
C GLY A 210 -15.02 6.33 4.45
N ASP A 211 -14.32 5.87 3.42
CA ASP A 211 -14.61 4.62 2.71
C ASP A 211 -13.95 3.41 3.40
N MET A 212 -14.38 2.18 3.06
CA MET A 212 -13.78 0.97 3.63
C MET A 212 -12.29 0.87 3.29
N PHE A 213 -11.91 1.22 2.07
CA PHE A 213 -10.52 1.34 1.63
C PHE A 213 -10.34 2.67 0.90
N ALA A 214 -9.23 3.39 1.16
CA ALA A 214 -9.01 4.70 0.59
C ALA A 214 -8.85 4.70 -0.93
N PHE A 215 -8.42 3.61 -1.55
CA PHE A 215 -8.36 3.50 -3.01
C PHE A 215 -9.73 3.64 -3.68
N GLN A 216 -10.83 3.36 -2.95
CA GLN A 216 -12.20 3.51 -3.43
C GLN A 216 -12.54 4.98 -3.65
N HIS A 217 -11.95 5.87 -2.84
CA HIS A 217 -12.10 7.32 -2.97
C HIS A 217 -11.57 7.85 -4.31
N PHE A 218 -10.60 7.17 -4.90
CA PHE A 218 -9.95 7.55 -6.16
C PHE A 218 -10.47 6.76 -7.36
N ALA A 219 -11.45 5.88 -7.15
CA ALA A 219 -12.02 5.04 -8.17
C ALA A 219 -13.21 5.72 -8.85
N GLU A 220 -13.23 5.74 -10.18
CA GLU A 220 -14.51 5.72 -10.90
C GLU A 220 -15.06 4.28 -10.86
N ASP A 221 -16.39 4.11 -10.88
CA ASP A 221 -17.13 2.88 -10.51
C ASP A 221 -16.64 1.55 -11.16
N GLU A 222 -15.86 1.60 -12.23
CA GLU A 222 -15.36 0.42 -12.96
C GLU A 222 -13.86 0.13 -12.79
N MET A 223 -13.08 1.02 -12.14
CA MET A 223 -11.62 0.96 -12.13
C MET A 223 -11.07 -0.34 -11.53
N TRP A 224 -11.71 -0.89 -10.50
CA TRP A 224 -11.26 -2.08 -9.77
C TRP A 224 -11.93 -3.37 -10.21
N CYS A 225 -12.95 -3.30 -11.06
CA CYS A 225 -13.75 -4.46 -11.47
C CYS A 225 -13.15 -5.24 -12.66
N GLN A 226 -12.09 -4.73 -13.30
CA GLN A 226 -11.60 -5.24 -14.60
C GLN A 226 -10.27 -6.02 -14.56
N THR A 227 -9.72 -6.35 -13.39
CA THR A 227 -8.45 -7.10 -13.31
C THR A 227 -8.59 -8.34 -12.44
N SER A 228 -8.94 -9.45 -13.09
CA SER A 228 -8.89 -10.83 -12.60
C SER A 228 -8.15 -11.72 -13.60
#